data_AF-M2YVN1-F1
#
_entry.id   AF-M2YVN1-F1
#
_cell.length_a   1.000
_cell.length_b   1.000
_cell.length_c   1.000
_cell.angle_alpha   90.00
_cell.angle_beta   90.00
_cell.angle_gamma   90.00
#
_symmetry.space_group_name_H-M   'P 1'
#
loop_
_entity.id
_entity.type
_entity.pdbx_description
1 polymer ?
#
loop_
_entity_poly.entity_id
_entity_poly.type
_entity_poly.pdbx_seq_one_letter_code
_entity_poly.pdbx_strand_id
1 'polypeptide(L)'
;MKIILTGSTGFIGTEILKQCIAHHYITHIHLLTRRPLANQFSHKKVTQHLHLDFETYPSDLLLRLREEGIEACIFALGGKLQNFASLDEARKVGVNYPAAAAEAFATHLATALEPYEGYPTSPPKAGQKSFPFRFVYISVAGAEPDQFRKLWVMSDTRKIKGAAEKAIFGACEDGD
;
A
#
# COMPACT_ATOMS: atom_id res chain seq x y z
N MET A 1 -0.96 10.54 -12.59
CA MET A 1 -0.38 9.62 -11.59
C MET A 1 -1.00 8.24 -11.74
N LYS A 2 -0.18 7.20 -11.83
CA LYS A 2 -0.62 5.80 -11.75
C LYS A 2 -0.29 5.21 -10.38
N ILE A 3 -1.27 4.54 -9.77
CA ILE A 3 -1.14 4.05 -8.39
C ILE A 3 -1.49 2.57 -8.27
N ILE A 4 -0.95 1.92 -7.25
CA ILE A 4 -1.45 0.65 -6.71
C ILE A 4 -2.44 0.95 -5.57
N LEU A 5 -3.53 0.20 -5.51
CA LEU A 5 -4.42 0.18 -4.35
C LEU A 5 -4.68 -1.26 -3.93
N THR A 6 -4.39 -1.57 -2.67
CA THR A 6 -4.73 -2.85 -2.02
C THR A 6 -5.96 -2.67 -1.13
N GLY A 7 -6.65 -3.76 -0.77
CA GLY A 7 -7.78 -3.68 0.17
C GLY A 7 -9.02 -2.95 -0.34
N SER A 8 -9.19 -2.79 -1.66
CA SER A 8 -10.29 -2.05 -2.30
C SER A 8 -11.70 -2.63 -2.04
N THR A 9 -11.80 -3.88 -1.55
CA THR A 9 -13.07 -4.52 -1.14
C THR A 9 -13.48 -4.19 0.29
N GLY A 10 -12.60 -3.57 1.09
CA GLY A 10 -12.89 -3.19 2.46
C GLY A 10 -13.68 -1.89 2.55
N PHE A 11 -14.22 -1.59 3.73
CA PHE A 11 -15.02 -0.39 3.98
C PHE A 11 -14.28 0.90 3.55
N ILE A 12 -13.05 1.08 4.01
CA ILE A 12 -12.23 2.26 3.68
C ILE A 12 -11.73 2.18 2.23
N GLY A 13 -11.21 1.01 1.81
CA GLY A 13 -10.63 0.85 0.48
C GLY A 13 -11.63 1.05 -0.67
N THR A 14 -12.90 0.72 -0.47
CA THR A 14 -13.96 1.00 -1.45
C THR A 14 -14.17 2.49 -1.65
N GLU A 15 -14.14 3.29 -0.58
CA GLU A 15 -14.29 4.74 -0.68
C GLU A 15 -13.03 5.38 -1.30
N ILE A 16 -11.84 4.92 -0.93
CA ILE A 16 -10.59 5.33 -1.57
C ILE A 16 -10.66 5.07 -3.08
N LEU A 17 -11.10 3.88 -3.51
CA LEU A 17 -11.23 3.55 -4.93
C LEU A 17 -12.17 4.53 -5.66
N LYS A 18 -13.34 4.82 -5.06
CA LYS A 18 -14.30 5.79 -5.64
C LYS A 18 -13.66 7.17 -5.82
N GLN A 19 -12.96 7.66 -4.79
CA GLN A 19 -12.28 8.95 -4.86
C GLN A 19 -11.14 8.95 -5.89
N CYS A 20 -10.34 7.89 -5.95
CA CYS A 20 -9.29 7.74 -6.95
C CYS A 20 -9.85 7.76 -8.38
N ILE A 21 -11.00 7.12 -8.62
CA ILE A 21 -11.69 7.14 -9.92
C ILE A 21 -12.11 8.58 -10.28
N ALA A 22 -12.72 9.30 -9.34
CA ALA A 22 -13.19 10.67 -9.54
C ALA A 22 -12.05 11.70 -9.64
N HIS A 23 -10.87 11.41 -9.11
CA HIS A 23 -9.76 12.34 -9.06
C HIS A 23 -9.08 12.51 -10.42
N HIS A 24 -8.95 13.75 -10.90
CA HIS A 24 -8.46 14.04 -12.25
C HIS A 24 -6.96 13.74 -12.43
N TYR A 25 -6.15 13.94 -11.39
CA TYR A 25 -4.70 13.67 -11.45
C TYR A 25 -4.35 12.19 -11.28
N ILE A 26 -5.31 11.34 -10.85
CA ILE A 26 -5.13 9.89 -10.86
C ILE A 26 -5.61 9.39 -12.22
N THR A 27 -4.65 9.01 -13.03
CA THR A 27 -4.86 8.61 -14.42
C THR A 27 -5.14 7.13 -14.53
N HIS A 28 -4.55 6.31 -13.65
CA HIS A 28 -4.78 4.87 -13.63
C HIS A 28 -4.58 4.26 -12.23
N ILE A 29 -5.28 3.16 -11.96
CA ILE A 29 -5.35 2.49 -10.66
C ILE A 29 -5.20 0.99 -10.90
N HIS A 30 -4.12 0.41 -10.39
CA HIS A 30 -3.86 -1.02 -10.40
C HIS A 30 -4.30 -1.63 -9.06
N LEU A 31 -5.35 -2.44 -9.12
CA LEU A 31 -5.93 -3.06 -7.93
C LEU A 31 -5.29 -4.42 -7.70
N LEU A 32 -4.63 -4.58 -6.56
CA LEU A 32 -4.18 -5.91 -6.11
C LEU A 32 -5.25 -6.48 -5.19
N THR A 33 -5.92 -7.52 -5.66
CA THR A 33 -7.09 -8.10 -4.97
C THR A 33 -7.01 -9.62 -4.97
N ARG A 34 -7.49 -10.25 -3.89
CA ARG A 34 -7.55 -11.72 -3.79
C ARG A 34 -8.74 -12.32 -4.54
N ARG A 35 -9.74 -11.50 -4.88
CA ARG A 35 -10.99 -11.91 -5.52
C ARG A 35 -11.39 -10.85 -6.54
N PRO A 36 -12.02 -11.23 -7.67
CA PRO A 36 -12.55 -10.27 -8.62
C PRO A 36 -13.48 -9.26 -7.95
N LEU A 37 -13.39 -8.00 -8.35
CA LEU A 37 -14.30 -6.97 -7.88
C LEU A 37 -15.67 -7.09 -8.56
N ALA A 38 -16.71 -6.64 -7.84
CA ALA A 38 -18.03 -6.49 -8.41
C ALA A 38 -18.02 -5.51 -9.59
N ASN A 39 -18.89 -5.76 -10.58
CA ASN A 39 -18.98 -5.01 -11.84
C ASN A 39 -19.14 -3.49 -11.65
N GLN A 40 -19.70 -3.05 -10.52
CA GLN A 40 -19.85 -1.63 -10.16
C GLN A 40 -18.53 -0.86 -10.07
N PHE A 41 -17.39 -1.55 -9.94
CA PHE A 41 -16.06 -0.95 -9.93
C PHE A 41 -15.33 -1.09 -11.28
N SER A 42 -16.02 -1.57 -12.33
CA SER A 42 -15.49 -1.57 -13.68
C SER A 42 -15.39 -0.14 -14.20
N HIS A 43 -14.17 0.31 -14.48
CA HIS A 43 -13.91 1.67 -14.93
C HIS A 43 -12.66 1.71 -15.81
N LYS A 44 -12.61 2.61 -16.80
CA LYS A 44 -11.46 2.73 -17.74
C LYS A 44 -10.11 3.02 -17.06
N LYS A 45 -10.14 3.62 -15.87
CA LYS A 45 -8.94 3.89 -15.05
C LYS A 45 -8.50 2.70 -14.19
N VAL A 46 -9.21 1.58 -14.22
CA VAL A 46 -9.02 0.48 -13.28
C VAL A 46 -8.54 -0.77 -14.02
N THR A 47 -7.38 -1.28 -13.61
CA THR A 47 -6.91 -2.62 -13.99
C THR A 47 -6.84 -3.47 -12.73
N GLN A 48 -7.45 -4.64 -12.77
CA GLN A 48 -7.42 -5.59 -11.66
C GLN A 48 -6.32 -6.63 -11.89
N HIS A 49 -5.50 -6.87 -10.88
CA HIS A 49 -4.57 -7.99 -10.82
C HIS A 49 -5.00 -8.90 -9.67
N LEU A 50 -5.26 -10.16 -9.99
CA LEU A 50 -5.51 -11.17 -8.98
C LEU A 50 -4.19 -11.54 -8.31
N HIS A 51 -4.13 -11.30 -7.00
CA HIS A 51 -2.95 -11.50 -6.18
C HIS A 51 -3.39 -12.12 -4.86
N LEU A 52 -3.06 -13.40 -4.66
CA LEU A 52 -3.62 -14.21 -3.57
C LEU A 52 -2.78 -14.10 -2.29
N ASP A 53 -1.46 -14.10 -2.45
CA ASP A 53 -0.49 -14.03 -1.37
C ASP A 53 0.24 -12.69 -1.42
N PHE A 54 0.19 -11.92 -0.33
CA PHE A 54 0.81 -10.60 -0.22
C PHE A 54 2.14 -10.64 0.55
N GLU A 55 2.63 -11.83 0.94
CA GLU A 55 4.02 -12.02 1.41
C GLU A 55 5.02 -12.13 0.27
N THR A 56 4.55 -12.43 -0.95
CA THR A 56 5.42 -12.63 -2.12
C THR A 56 4.87 -11.91 -3.33
N TYR A 57 5.74 -11.24 -4.09
CA TYR A 57 5.34 -10.52 -5.31
C TYR A 57 6.01 -11.18 -6.53
N PRO A 58 5.24 -11.86 -7.39
CA PRO A 58 5.77 -12.48 -8.59
C PRO A 58 6.50 -11.48 -9.50
N SER A 59 7.63 -11.90 -10.08
CA SER A 59 8.47 -11.01 -10.90
C SER A 59 7.74 -10.48 -12.14
N ASP A 60 6.81 -11.24 -12.73
CA ASP A 60 6.00 -10.82 -13.86
C ASP A 60 5.01 -9.69 -13.48
N LEU A 61 4.42 -9.76 -12.28
CA LEU A 61 3.58 -8.70 -11.74
C LEU A 61 4.41 -7.43 -11.50
N LEU A 62 5.57 -7.56 -10.86
CA LEU A 62 6.45 -6.44 -10.57
C LEU A 62 6.98 -5.78 -11.84
N LEU A 63 7.39 -6.57 -12.84
CA LEU A 63 7.84 -6.05 -14.14
C LEU A 63 6.73 -5.25 -14.83
N ARG A 64 5.51 -5.79 -14.87
CA ARG A 64 4.36 -5.08 -15.47
C ARG A 64 4.07 -3.77 -14.75
N LEU A 65 4.07 -3.77 -13.41
CA LEU A 65 3.85 -2.55 -12.64
C LEU A 65 5.00 -1.53 -12.88
N ARG A 66 6.24 -2.01 -12.98
CA ARG A 66 7.40 -1.17 -13.29
C ARG A 66 7.27 -0.51 -14.67
N GLU A 67 6.94 -1.28 -15.70
CA GLU A 67 6.75 -0.80 -17.08
C GLU A 67 5.60 0.21 -17.20
N GLU A 68 4.54 0.03 -16.42
CA GLU A 68 3.46 1.00 -16.33
C GLU A 68 3.90 2.33 -15.69
N GLY A 69 5.00 2.33 -14.94
CA GLY A 69 5.51 3.51 -14.24
C GLY A 69 4.65 3.88 -13.04
N ILE A 70 4.36 2.92 -12.16
CA ILE A 70 3.63 3.20 -10.92
C ILE A 70 4.42 4.12 -10.01
N GLU A 71 3.75 5.14 -9.49
CA GLU A 71 4.38 6.21 -8.70
C GLU A 71 4.05 6.11 -7.20
N ALA A 72 2.99 5.39 -6.85
CA ALA A 72 2.56 5.27 -5.46
C ALA A 72 1.78 3.98 -5.18
N CYS A 73 1.76 3.57 -3.92
CA CYS A 73 0.89 2.54 -3.39
C CYS A 73 0.04 3.12 -2.25
N ILE A 74 -1.27 2.86 -2.27
CA ILE A 74 -2.15 3.00 -1.10
C ILE A 74 -2.42 1.60 -0.55
N PHE A 75 -1.83 1.31 0.60
CA PHE A 75 -1.98 0.03 1.25
C PHE A 75 -3.13 0.06 2.26
N ALA A 76 -4.33 -0.26 1.77
CA ALA A 76 -5.56 -0.28 2.57
C ALA A 76 -6.01 -1.69 2.98
N LEU A 77 -5.14 -2.69 2.80
CA LEU A 77 -5.41 -4.04 3.26
C LEU A 77 -5.20 -4.14 4.79
N GLY A 78 -6.19 -4.68 5.48
CA GLY A 78 -6.20 -4.85 6.93
C GLY A 78 -7.58 -5.25 7.43
N GLY A 79 -7.73 -5.34 8.74
CA GLY A 79 -8.99 -5.72 9.36
C GLY A 79 -9.00 -5.44 10.86
N LYS A 80 -10.18 -5.52 11.45
CA LYS A 80 -10.33 -5.53 12.92
C LYS A 80 -9.83 -6.88 13.44
N LEU A 81 -9.21 -6.90 14.62
CA LEU A 81 -8.63 -8.12 15.20
C LEU A 81 -9.63 -9.29 15.23
N GLN A 82 -10.88 -9.01 15.59
CA GLN A 82 -11.99 -9.97 15.64
C GLN A 82 -12.38 -10.60 14.30
N ASN A 83 -11.90 -10.05 13.18
CA ASN A 83 -12.19 -10.57 11.84
C ASN A 83 -11.18 -11.62 11.39
N PHE A 84 -10.13 -11.89 12.19
CA PHE A 84 -9.10 -12.88 11.89
C PHE A 84 -9.33 -14.14 12.74
N ALA A 85 -8.95 -15.30 12.20
CA ALA A 85 -9.08 -16.58 12.90
C ALA A 85 -8.09 -16.69 14.07
N SER A 86 -6.97 -15.97 14.03
CA SER A 86 -5.96 -15.95 15.07
C SER A 86 -5.19 -14.63 15.14
N LEU A 87 -4.45 -14.43 16.24
CA LEU A 87 -3.50 -13.32 16.36
C LEU A 87 -2.37 -13.41 15.34
N ASP A 88 -1.95 -14.62 14.97
CA ASP A 88 -0.91 -14.82 13.96
C ASP A 88 -1.39 -14.42 12.57
N GLU A 89 -2.64 -14.73 12.22
CA GLU A 89 -3.24 -14.25 10.97
C GLU A 89 -3.35 -12.72 10.97
N ALA A 90 -3.77 -12.13 12.10
CA ALA A 90 -3.82 -10.67 12.25
C ALA A 90 -2.44 -10.02 12.12
N ARG A 91 -1.38 -10.65 12.65
CA ARG A 91 0.02 -10.20 12.51
C ARG A 91 0.51 -10.35 11.08
N LYS A 92 0.27 -11.49 10.43
CA LYS A 92 0.61 -11.72 9.03
C LYS A 92 -0.01 -10.65 8.12
N VAL A 93 -1.31 -10.42 8.27
CA VAL A 93 -2.03 -9.40 7.49
C VAL A 93 -1.62 -7.97 7.87
N GLY A 94 -1.40 -7.72 9.15
CA GLY A 94 -1.15 -6.38 9.68
C GLY A 94 0.30 -5.92 9.58
N VAL A 95 1.27 -6.83 9.53
CA VAL A 95 2.72 -6.56 9.56
C VAL A 95 3.40 -7.13 8.31
N ASN A 96 3.31 -8.44 8.08
CA ASN A 96 4.10 -9.09 7.01
C ASN A 96 3.68 -8.60 5.63
N TYR A 97 2.37 -8.54 5.36
CA TYR A 97 1.86 -8.08 4.06
C TYR A 97 2.30 -6.66 3.68
N PRO A 98 2.11 -5.63 4.54
CA PRO A 98 2.57 -4.30 4.19
C PRO A 98 4.11 -4.20 4.14
N ALA A 99 4.84 -4.96 4.98
CA ALA A 99 6.31 -4.98 4.93
C ALA A 99 6.84 -5.56 3.62
N ALA A 100 6.35 -6.74 3.22
CA ALA A 100 6.72 -7.38 1.95
C ALA A 100 6.35 -6.51 0.74
N ALA A 101 5.22 -5.80 0.80
CA ALA A 101 4.84 -4.84 -0.23
C ALA A 101 5.81 -3.65 -0.30
N ALA A 102 6.16 -3.07 0.84
CA ALA A 102 7.06 -1.93 0.91
C ALA A 102 8.45 -2.32 0.36
N GLU A 103 8.99 -3.45 0.80
CA GLU A 103 10.27 -4.00 0.32
C GLU A 103 10.23 -4.26 -1.19
N ALA A 104 9.26 -5.04 -1.67
CA ALA A 104 9.16 -5.36 -3.10
C ALA A 104 9.02 -4.10 -3.98
N PHE A 105 8.24 -3.11 -3.54
CA PHE A 105 8.03 -1.89 -4.31
C PHE A 105 9.23 -0.93 -4.24
N ALA A 106 9.93 -0.86 -3.11
CA ALA A 106 11.17 -0.12 -3.00
C ALA A 106 12.23 -0.69 -3.96
N THR A 107 12.46 -2.01 -3.91
CA THR A 107 13.47 -2.68 -4.74
C THR A 107 13.17 -2.64 -6.24
N HIS A 108 11.90 -2.83 -6.63
CA HIS A 108 11.55 -3.05 -8.05
C HIS A 108 10.83 -1.90 -8.74
N LEU A 109 10.06 -1.08 -8.02
CA LEU A 109 9.25 -0.02 -8.63
C LEU A 109 9.90 1.35 -8.44
N ALA A 110 10.35 1.66 -7.22
CA ALA A 110 10.93 2.97 -6.91
C ALA A 110 12.20 3.25 -7.71
N THR A 111 13.03 2.22 -7.94
CA THR A 111 14.27 2.28 -8.73
C THR A 111 14.05 2.65 -10.20
N ALA A 112 12.83 2.57 -10.71
CA ALA A 112 12.49 2.92 -12.08
C ALA A 112 12.01 4.37 -12.25
N LEU A 113 11.79 5.10 -11.16
CA LEU A 113 11.30 6.47 -11.20
C LEU A 113 12.46 7.45 -11.31
N GLU A 114 12.26 8.47 -12.16
CA GLU A 114 13.21 9.58 -12.31
C GLU A 114 12.72 10.80 -11.52
N PRO A 115 13.64 11.58 -10.92
CA PRO A 115 13.30 12.86 -10.30
C PRO A 115 12.57 13.79 -11.26
N TYR A 116 11.56 14.48 -10.78
CA TYR A 116 10.91 15.55 -11.54
C TYR A 116 11.78 16.82 -11.53
N GLU A 117 11.52 17.72 -12.48
CA GLU A 117 12.23 18.99 -12.57
C GLU A 117 12.01 19.84 -11.32
N GLY A 118 13.11 20.19 -10.63
CA GLY A 118 13.08 20.95 -9.37
C GLY A 118 13.10 20.09 -8.10
N TYR A 119 13.24 18.76 -8.20
CA TYR A 119 13.57 17.93 -7.03
C TYR A 119 15.02 18.19 -6.55
N PRO A 120 15.32 18.24 -5.24
CA PRO A 120 14.40 18.15 -4.10
C PRO A 120 13.86 19.52 -3.62
N THR A 121 14.16 20.61 -4.33
CA THR A 121 13.97 21.99 -3.82
C THR A 121 12.54 22.49 -3.90
N SER A 122 11.74 21.98 -4.85
CA SER A 122 10.34 22.38 -5.07
C SER A 122 9.43 21.16 -5.07
N PRO A 123 8.19 21.25 -4.56
CA PRO A 123 7.23 20.15 -4.67
C PRO A 123 6.76 19.96 -6.13
N PRO A 124 6.39 18.73 -6.54
CA PRO A 124 5.90 18.49 -7.89
C PRO A 124 4.55 19.20 -8.08
N LYS A 125 4.32 19.79 -9.26
CA LYS A 125 3.00 20.37 -9.58
C LYS A 125 1.96 19.27 -9.74
N ALA A 126 0.70 19.59 -9.48
CA ALA A 126 -0.38 18.62 -9.61
C ALA A 126 -0.45 18.08 -11.06
N GLY A 127 -0.42 16.75 -11.20
CA GLY A 127 -0.42 16.06 -12.49
C GLY A 127 0.96 15.77 -13.08
N GLN A 128 2.04 16.28 -12.51
CA GLN A 128 3.40 15.87 -12.88
C GLN A 128 3.76 14.51 -12.24
N LYS A 129 4.81 13.87 -12.79
CA LYS A 129 5.38 12.65 -12.20
C LYS A 129 5.80 12.91 -10.75
N SER A 130 5.48 11.99 -9.85
CA SER A 130 5.96 12.05 -8.48
C SER A 130 7.13 11.11 -8.25
N PHE A 131 8.26 11.71 -7.88
CA PHE A 131 9.43 11.06 -7.30
C PHE A 131 9.68 11.68 -5.92
N PRO A 132 10.09 10.94 -4.88
CA PRO A 132 10.27 9.48 -4.86
C PRO A 132 8.93 8.72 -4.90
N PHE A 133 9.01 7.38 -5.01
CA PHE A 133 7.84 6.50 -4.88
C PHE A 133 7.16 6.72 -3.53
N ARG A 134 5.82 6.75 -3.51
CA ARG A 134 5.07 7.03 -2.28
C ARG A 134 4.31 5.81 -1.79
N PHE A 135 4.66 5.31 -0.60
CA PHE A 135 3.92 4.24 0.06
C PHE A 135 3.03 4.82 1.16
N VAL A 136 1.71 4.82 0.95
CA VAL A 136 0.71 5.33 1.90
C VAL A 136 0.10 4.17 2.65
N TYR A 137 0.42 4.04 3.94
CA TYR A 137 -0.09 3.00 4.82
C TYR A 137 -1.24 3.50 5.71
N ILE A 138 -2.33 2.73 5.79
CA ILE A 138 -3.44 3.04 6.70
C ILE A 138 -3.16 2.44 8.08
N SER A 139 -2.57 3.27 8.95
CA SER A 139 -2.35 2.94 10.35
C SER A 139 -3.54 3.34 11.24
N VAL A 140 -3.33 3.35 12.55
CA VAL A 140 -4.33 3.69 13.57
C VAL A 140 -3.77 4.75 14.52
N ALA A 141 -4.66 5.57 15.06
CA ALA A 141 -4.31 6.49 16.14
C ALA A 141 -3.79 5.69 17.35
N GLY A 142 -2.61 6.07 17.84
CA GLY A 142 -1.96 5.42 18.97
C GLY A 142 -1.26 4.10 18.64
N ALA A 143 -0.89 3.85 17.39
CA ALA A 143 0.04 2.76 17.05
C ALA A 143 1.24 2.74 18.03
N GLU A 144 1.60 1.56 18.52
CA GLU A 144 2.61 1.39 19.56
C GLU A 144 3.82 0.63 18.99
N PRO A 145 4.96 1.30 18.78
CA PRO A 145 6.16 0.65 18.26
C PRO A 145 6.80 -0.29 19.28
N ASP A 146 6.70 0.00 20.58
CA ASP A 146 7.25 -0.87 21.62
C ASP A 146 6.36 -2.10 21.86
N GLN A 147 6.82 -3.24 21.36
CA GLN A 147 6.10 -4.51 21.45
C GLN A 147 6.04 -5.05 22.89
N PHE A 148 6.88 -4.58 23.79
CA PHE A 148 6.91 -4.99 25.20
C PHE A 148 6.05 -4.10 26.10
N ARG A 149 5.64 -2.91 25.64
CA ARG A 149 4.83 -1.98 26.43
C ARG A 149 3.49 -2.59 26.82
N LYS A 150 3.11 -2.49 28.09
CA LYS A 150 1.78 -2.90 28.54
C LYS A 150 0.75 -1.80 28.21
N LEU A 151 -0.28 -2.16 27.47
CA LEU A 151 -1.37 -1.26 27.08
C LEU A 151 -2.69 -1.75 27.66
N TRP A 152 -3.50 -0.82 28.16
CA TRP A 152 -4.81 -1.13 28.76
C TRP A 152 -5.96 -1.16 27.73
N VAL A 153 -5.76 -0.60 26.54
CA VAL A 153 -6.79 -0.49 25.49
C VAL A 153 -6.20 -0.91 24.14
N MET A 154 -6.87 -1.84 23.46
CA MET A 154 -6.56 -2.30 22.10
C MET A 154 -5.07 -2.69 21.91
N SER A 155 -4.48 -3.35 22.92
CA SER A 155 -3.05 -3.67 22.96
C SER A 155 -2.54 -4.31 21.66
N ASP A 156 -3.17 -5.41 21.23
CA ASP A 156 -2.70 -6.14 20.05
C ASP A 156 -2.82 -5.33 18.76
N THR A 157 -3.95 -4.65 18.54
CA THR A 157 -4.14 -3.83 17.33
C THR A 157 -3.10 -2.71 17.26
N ARG A 158 -2.87 -2.00 18.37
CA ARG A 158 -1.90 -0.88 18.43
C ARG A 158 -0.48 -1.38 18.20
N LYS A 159 -0.10 -2.50 18.81
CA LYS A 159 1.22 -3.11 18.66
C LYS A 159 1.46 -3.65 17.25
N ILE A 160 0.49 -4.36 16.68
CA ILE A 160 0.52 -4.83 15.29
C ILE A 160 0.75 -3.64 14.35
N LYS A 161 0.01 -2.55 14.53
CA LYS A 161 0.15 -1.37 13.68
C LYS A 161 1.50 -0.66 13.86
N GLY A 162 2.01 -0.54 15.08
CA GLY A 162 3.34 0.03 15.31
C GLY A 162 4.48 -0.85 14.78
N ALA A 163 4.34 -2.18 14.86
CA ALA A 163 5.29 -3.11 14.24
C ALA A 163 5.30 -2.96 12.72
N ALA A 164 4.13 -2.82 12.10
CA ALA A 164 4.00 -2.59 10.66
C ALA A 164 4.64 -1.26 10.23
N GLU A 165 4.37 -0.17 10.95
CA GLU A 165 5.01 1.12 10.69
C GLU A 165 6.54 0.99 10.70
N LYS A 166 7.10 0.37 11.74
CA LYS A 166 8.55 0.16 11.85
C LYS A 166 9.12 -0.67 10.68
N ALA A 167 8.43 -1.74 10.29
CA ALA A 167 8.87 -2.59 9.19
C ALA A 167 8.83 -1.85 7.83
N ILE A 168 7.77 -1.07 7.58
CA ILE A 168 7.65 -0.26 6.36
C ILE A 168 8.74 0.82 6.32
N PHE A 169 9.03 1.48 7.44
CA PHE A 169 10.10 2.47 7.49
C PHE A 169 11.49 1.85 7.26
N GLY A 170 11.74 0.66 7.79
CA GLY A 170 13.00 -0.06 7.54
C GLY A 170 13.23 -0.33 6.05
N ALA A 171 12.18 -0.72 5.32
CA ALA A 171 12.26 -0.93 3.87
C ALA A 171 12.61 0.34 3.06
N CYS A 172 12.45 1.53 3.64
CA CYS A 172 12.87 2.78 3.00
C CYS A 172 14.36 3.11 3.23
N GLU A 173 14.97 2.61 4.30
CA GLU A 173 16.36 2.92 4.68
C GLU A 173 17.39 2.02 3.95
N ASP A 174 17.01 0.80 3.59
CA ASP A 174 17.87 -0.17 2.90
C ASP A 174 17.97 0.05 1.37
N GLY A 175 17.42 1.16 0.86
CA GLY A 175 17.32 1.48 -0.58
C GLY A 175 18.38 2.44 -1.12
N ASP A 176 19.36 2.85 -0.31
CA ASP A 176 20.52 3.70 -0.68
C ASP A 176 21.77 2.85 -1.04
#